data_AF-A0A535CAC9-F1
#
_entry.id   AF-A0A535CAC9-F1
#
_cell.length_a   1.000
_cell.length_b   1.000
_cell.length_c   1.000
_cell.angle_alpha   90.00
_cell.angle_beta   90.00
_cell.angle_gamma   90.00
#
_symmetry.space_group_name_H-M   'P 1'
#
loop_
_entity.id
_entity.type
_entity.pdbx_description
1 polymer ?
#
loop_
_entity_poly.entity_id
_entity_poly.type
_entity_poly.pdbx_seq_one_letter_code
_entity_poly.pdbx_strand_id
1 'polypeptide(L)'
;MRKTRPVHMPLRLAQAMLVMSILGLTVLTTACGGDPQAQQSASQNKAQLDQLIQHAQQIGVPASTLSPILKKEQQLSNSSAPFTLFNDQPDTNYYQKQANQYHGLQVQTQLLIATTTDQFQLQAQNDMQVFQQALSRRSAQRIGNTQPFTDQFNDDQLMLTSAKYPKDYALVSRESQKEIEALGLMGSTFSQLSTFKNTIQQMQQARIDVTAMSDQYQSDMRVFNNATLSSDFRHLGTLIDAQYQLAVVSSIAALPYVSTAKRGPGFDEQC
;
A
#
# COMPACT_ATOMS: atom_id res chain seq x y z
N MET A 1 15.90 -29.22 89.21
CA MET A 1 15.17 -30.20 88.36
C MET A 1 13.95 -29.51 87.76
N ARG A 2 13.72 -29.69 86.44
CA ARG A 2 12.93 -28.82 85.55
C ARG A 2 11.40 -28.91 85.78
N LYS A 3 10.76 -27.74 85.78
CA LYS A 3 9.32 -27.48 85.75
C LYS A 3 8.67 -27.97 84.45
N THR A 4 7.57 -28.71 84.54
CA THR A 4 6.59 -28.88 83.46
C THR A 4 5.48 -27.83 83.63
N ARG A 5 5.19 -27.08 82.57
CA ARG A 5 4.04 -26.16 82.49
C ARG A 5 2.97 -26.80 81.59
N PRO A 6 1.67 -26.76 81.94
CA PRO A 6 0.62 -27.16 81.02
C PRO A 6 0.40 -26.06 79.97
N VAL A 7 0.39 -26.45 78.69
CA VAL A 7 0.02 -25.57 77.58
C VAL A 7 -1.49 -25.63 77.43
N HIS A 8 -2.19 -24.55 77.82
CA HIS A 8 -3.59 -24.36 77.46
C HIS A 8 -3.64 -23.74 76.07
N MET A 9 -3.95 -24.56 75.07
CA MET A 9 -4.19 -24.12 73.71
C MET A 9 -5.62 -23.56 73.65
N PRO A 10 -5.84 -22.29 73.28
CA PRO A 10 -7.17 -21.72 73.28
C PRO A 10 -7.99 -22.32 72.13
N LEU A 11 -9.20 -22.76 72.45
CA LEU A 11 -10.16 -23.43 71.56
C LEU A 11 -10.40 -22.70 70.22
N ARG A 12 -10.16 -21.37 70.17
CA ARG A 12 -10.31 -20.54 68.97
C ARG A 12 -9.18 -20.71 67.94
N LEU A 13 -7.98 -21.13 68.34
CA LEU A 13 -6.87 -21.40 67.42
C LEU A 13 -7.02 -22.76 66.72
N ALA A 14 -7.64 -23.75 67.39
CA ALA A 14 -7.96 -25.04 66.78
C ALA A 14 -9.10 -24.93 65.75
N GLN A 15 -10.10 -24.08 66.00
CA GLN A 15 -11.18 -23.82 65.04
C GLN A 15 -10.72 -23.04 63.80
N ALA A 16 -9.80 -22.09 63.96
CA ALA A 16 -9.25 -21.33 62.83
C ALA A 16 -8.39 -22.21 61.90
N MET A 17 -7.59 -23.13 62.45
CA MET A 17 -6.82 -24.09 61.63
C MET A 17 -7.73 -25.11 60.92
N LEU A 18 -8.83 -25.55 61.55
CA LEU A 18 -9.75 -26.51 60.93
C LEU A 18 -10.52 -25.89 59.76
N VAL A 19 -10.97 -24.63 59.88
CA VAL A 19 -11.65 -23.92 58.79
C VAL A 19 -10.68 -23.60 57.64
N MET A 20 -9.42 -23.26 57.91
CA MET A 20 -8.40 -23.05 56.87
C MET A 20 -8.02 -24.36 56.16
N SER A 21 -8.00 -25.49 56.88
CA SER A 21 -7.73 -26.81 56.30
C SER A 21 -8.92 -27.33 55.47
N ILE A 22 -10.16 -26.99 55.84
CA ILE A 22 -11.36 -27.32 55.04
C ILE A 22 -11.45 -26.43 53.79
N LEU A 23 -11.10 -25.14 53.87
CA LEU A 23 -11.02 -24.27 52.69
C LEU A 23 -9.88 -24.67 51.73
N GLY A 24 -8.75 -25.16 52.26
CA GLY A 24 -7.64 -25.68 51.45
C GLY A 24 -7.99 -26.99 50.71
N LEU A 25 -8.80 -27.86 51.31
CA LEU A 25 -9.28 -29.08 50.66
C LEU A 25 -10.40 -28.84 49.63
N THR A 26 -11.19 -27.76 49.74
CA THR A 26 -12.19 -27.42 48.72
C THR A 26 -11.58 -26.90 47.41
N VAL A 27 -10.37 -26.32 47.45
CA VAL A 27 -9.65 -25.88 46.22
C VAL A 27 -8.96 -27.05 45.52
N LEU A 28 -8.62 -28.12 46.24
CA LEU A 28 -8.08 -29.35 45.65
C LEU A 28 -9.17 -30.29 45.10
N THR A 29 -10.45 -30.03 45.39
CA THR A 29 -11.58 -30.89 44.99
C THR A 29 -12.47 -30.28 43.89
N THR A 30 -12.14 -29.10 43.37
CA THR A 30 -12.72 -28.58 42.11
C THR A 30 -11.93 -29.00 40.85
N ALA A 31 -10.98 -29.92 40.98
CA ALA A 31 -10.21 -30.48 39.87
C ALA A 31 -10.60 -31.96 39.63
N CYS A 32 -11.83 -32.20 39.21
CA CYS A 32 -12.24 -33.49 38.66
C CYS A 32 -13.07 -33.25 37.41
N GLY A 33 -12.42 -33.24 36.25
CA GLY A 33 -13.12 -33.67 35.05
C GLY A 33 -12.47 -33.51 33.69
N GLY A 34 -11.75 -32.44 33.40
CA GLY A 34 -11.09 -32.25 32.10
C GLY A 34 -9.59 -32.17 32.28
N ASP A 35 -8.80 -32.62 31.30
CA ASP A 35 -7.35 -32.45 31.37
C ASP A 35 -7.01 -30.94 31.31
N PRO A 36 -6.57 -30.31 32.42
CA PRO A 36 -6.23 -28.89 32.43
C PRO A 36 -5.08 -28.58 31.47
N GLN A 37 -4.26 -29.57 31.14
CA GLN A 37 -3.17 -29.43 30.18
C GLN A 37 -3.69 -29.21 28.75
N ALA A 38 -4.78 -29.88 28.35
CA ALA A 38 -5.38 -29.72 27.03
C ALA A 38 -5.99 -28.32 26.85
N GLN A 39 -6.69 -27.81 27.87
CA GLN A 39 -7.26 -26.46 27.87
C GLN A 39 -6.16 -25.38 27.88
N GLN A 40 -5.10 -25.58 28.67
CA GLN A 40 -3.94 -24.68 28.70
C GLN A 40 -3.24 -24.63 27.32
N SER A 41 -3.07 -25.78 26.68
CA SER A 41 -2.48 -25.88 25.33
C SER A 41 -3.30 -25.13 24.27
N ALA A 42 -4.63 -25.29 24.29
CA ALA A 42 -5.51 -24.55 23.39
C ALA A 42 -5.40 -23.03 23.59
N SER A 43 -5.35 -22.57 24.85
CA SER A 43 -5.21 -21.14 25.20
C SER A 43 -3.86 -20.58 24.77
N GLN A 44 -2.78 -21.34 24.97
CA GLN A 44 -1.43 -20.96 24.54
C GLN A 44 -1.33 -20.86 23.02
N ASN A 45 -1.86 -21.85 22.28
CA ASN A 45 -1.86 -21.83 20.82
C ASN A 45 -2.69 -20.67 20.26
N LYS A 46 -3.81 -20.34 20.91
CA LYS A 46 -4.57 -19.14 20.57
C LYS A 46 -3.73 -17.88 20.75
N ALA A 47 -3.13 -17.67 21.92
CA ALA A 47 -2.32 -16.48 22.18
C ALA A 47 -1.14 -16.31 21.19
N GLN A 48 -0.49 -17.42 20.83
CA GLN A 48 0.56 -17.43 19.80
C GLN A 48 0.03 -17.09 18.40
N LEU A 49 -1.17 -17.57 18.04
CA LEU A 49 -1.81 -17.20 16.78
C LEU A 49 -2.13 -15.70 16.76
N ASP A 50 -2.71 -15.17 17.84
CA ASP A 50 -3.06 -13.75 17.98
C ASP A 50 -1.81 -12.87 17.80
N GLN A 51 -0.70 -13.24 18.47
CA GLN A 51 0.59 -12.55 18.32
C GLN A 51 1.12 -12.60 16.89
N LEU A 52 0.99 -13.76 16.22
CA LEU A 52 1.46 -13.92 14.85
C LEU A 52 0.63 -13.12 13.84
N ILE A 53 -0.70 -13.05 14.04
CA ILE A 53 -1.59 -12.20 13.24
C ILE A 53 -1.25 -10.73 13.44
N GLN A 54 -1.03 -10.29 14.68
CA GLN A 54 -0.60 -8.93 14.98
C GLN A 54 0.74 -8.61 14.32
N HIS A 55 1.70 -9.53 14.39
CA HIS A 55 2.98 -9.39 13.70
C HIS A 55 2.79 -9.25 12.19
N ALA A 56 1.99 -10.11 11.57
CA ALA A 56 1.67 -10.05 10.14
C ALA A 56 1.14 -8.67 9.73
N GLN A 57 0.23 -8.09 10.51
CA GLN A 57 -0.29 -6.74 10.26
C GLN A 57 0.80 -5.67 10.41
N GLN A 58 1.63 -5.74 11.46
CA GLN A 58 2.70 -4.78 11.73
C GLN A 58 3.80 -4.76 10.67
N ILE A 59 4.04 -5.89 10.00
CA ILE A 59 4.98 -6.01 8.89
C ILE A 59 4.35 -5.71 7.53
N GLY A 60 3.05 -5.39 7.49
CA GLY A 60 2.37 -4.92 6.29
C GLY A 60 1.66 -5.99 5.46
N VAL A 61 1.37 -7.17 6.02
CA VAL A 61 0.46 -8.12 5.36
C VAL A 61 -0.94 -7.48 5.30
N PRO A 62 -1.56 -7.37 4.10
CA PRO A 62 -2.88 -6.75 3.98
C PRO A 62 -3.95 -7.49 4.78
N ALA A 63 -4.85 -6.72 5.43
CA ALA A 63 -5.96 -7.28 6.21
C ALA A 63 -6.93 -8.13 5.35
N SER A 64 -7.07 -7.80 4.07
CA SER A 64 -7.83 -8.60 3.11
C SER A 64 -7.28 -10.03 3.00
N THR A 65 -5.96 -10.18 2.99
CA THR A 65 -5.29 -11.49 2.90
C THR A 65 -5.40 -12.29 4.21
N LEU A 66 -5.43 -11.60 5.37
CA LEU A 66 -5.61 -12.23 6.70
C LEU A 66 -7.05 -12.62 7.03
N SER A 67 -8.03 -12.05 6.31
CA SER A 67 -9.46 -12.22 6.62
C SER A 67 -9.94 -13.68 6.74
N PRO A 68 -9.50 -14.64 5.90
CA PRO A 68 -9.89 -16.05 6.06
C PRO A 68 -9.37 -16.68 7.36
N ILE A 69 -8.19 -16.28 7.82
CA ILE A 69 -7.58 -16.78 9.08
C ILE A 69 -8.35 -16.22 10.27
N LEU A 70 -8.62 -14.91 10.27
CA LEU A 70 -9.42 -14.24 11.30
C LEU A 70 -10.83 -14.85 11.42
N LYS A 71 -11.49 -15.15 10.30
CA LYS A 71 -12.81 -15.81 10.31
C LYS A 71 -12.75 -17.21 10.93
N LYS A 72 -11.72 -18.01 10.59
CA LYS A 72 -11.53 -19.34 11.19
C LYS A 72 -11.22 -19.24 12.68
N GLU A 73 -10.35 -18.32 13.10
CA GLU A 73 -10.07 -18.08 14.52
C GLU A 73 -11.35 -17.72 15.28
N GLN A 74 -12.16 -16.81 14.75
CA GLN A 74 -13.41 -16.40 15.36
C GLN A 74 -14.39 -17.58 15.49
N GLN A 75 -14.50 -18.42 14.47
CA GLN A 75 -15.32 -19.64 14.52
C GLN A 75 -14.84 -20.62 15.60
N LEU A 76 -13.52 -20.79 15.77
CA LEU A 76 -12.93 -21.63 16.80
C LEU A 76 -13.09 -21.06 18.21
N SER A 77 -13.09 -19.73 18.35
CA SER A 77 -13.29 -19.07 19.63
C SER A 77 -14.76 -19.10 20.08
N ASN A 78 -15.69 -19.15 19.12
CA ASN A 78 -17.13 -19.17 19.37
C ASN A 78 -17.70 -20.60 19.52
N SER A 79 -16.91 -21.64 19.24
CA SER A 79 -17.35 -23.00 19.55
C SER A 79 -17.30 -23.24 21.05
N SER A 80 -18.36 -23.85 21.59
CA SER A 80 -18.44 -24.27 22.99
C SER A 80 -18.15 -25.76 23.10
N ALA A 81 -17.51 -26.19 24.20
CA ALA A 81 -17.32 -27.60 24.46
C ALA A 81 -18.71 -28.28 24.58
N PRO A 82 -18.95 -29.39 23.86
CA PRO A 82 -20.22 -30.11 23.98
C PRO A 82 -20.38 -30.64 25.41
N PHE A 83 -21.57 -30.44 26.00
CA PHE A 83 -21.92 -31.04 27.28
C PHE A 83 -22.07 -32.56 27.11
N THR A 84 -21.31 -33.34 27.85
CA THR A 84 -21.46 -34.79 27.88
C THR A 84 -22.51 -35.19 28.93
N LEU A 85 -23.67 -35.71 28.49
CA LEU A 85 -24.84 -36.03 29.34
C LEU A 85 -24.59 -37.02 30.49
N PHE A 86 -23.44 -37.69 30.52
CA PHE A 86 -23.11 -38.73 31.51
C PHE A 86 -21.72 -38.54 32.14
N ASN A 87 -21.07 -37.40 31.90
CA ASN A 87 -19.74 -37.11 32.41
C ASN A 87 -19.64 -35.58 32.59
N ASP A 88 -19.46 -35.06 33.81
CA ASP A 88 -19.23 -33.62 34.08
C ASP A 88 -17.82 -33.15 33.63
N GLN A 89 -17.28 -33.81 32.61
CA GLN A 89 -15.92 -33.67 32.12
C GLN A 89 -15.94 -32.85 30.82
N PRO A 90 -15.22 -31.71 30.75
CA PRO A 90 -14.91 -31.10 29.47
C PRO A 90 -14.24 -32.14 28.57
N ASP A 91 -14.74 -32.32 27.35
CA ASP A 91 -14.18 -33.28 26.39
C ASP A 91 -12.71 -32.92 26.12
N THR A 92 -11.76 -33.69 26.66
CA THR A 92 -10.33 -33.52 26.41
C THR A 92 -10.04 -33.53 24.90
N ASN A 93 -10.78 -34.32 24.11
CA ASN A 93 -10.63 -34.34 22.65
C ASN A 93 -11.08 -33.03 22.02
N TYR A 94 -12.05 -32.33 22.60
CA TYR A 94 -12.47 -31.02 22.12
C TYR A 94 -11.32 -30.01 22.23
N TYR A 95 -10.71 -29.86 23.40
CA TYR A 95 -9.60 -28.91 23.58
C TYR A 95 -8.35 -29.32 22.81
N GLN A 96 -8.08 -30.63 22.68
CA GLN A 96 -6.96 -31.11 21.87
C GLN A 96 -7.18 -30.83 20.38
N LYS A 97 -8.40 -31.01 19.86
CA LYS A 97 -8.76 -30.61 18.48
C LYS A 97 -8.65 -29.09 18.30
N GLN A 98 -9.12 -28.31 19.27
CA GLN A 98 -9.04 -26.85 19.22
C GLN A 98 -7.58 -26.37 19.20
N ALA A 99 -6.71 -26.94 20.04
CA ALA A 99 -5.28 -26.68 20.05
C ALA A 99 -4.62 -27.00 18.70
N ASN A 100 -4.96 -28.15 18.09
CA ASN A 100 -4.47 -28.54 16.76
C ASN A 100 -4.95 -27.60 15.66
N GLN A 101 -6.20 -27.11 15.74
CA GLN A 101 -6.75 -26.17 14.78
C GLN A 101 -6.08 -24.79 14.88
N TYR A 102 -5.86 -24.27 16.10
CA TYR A 102 -5.08 -23.05 16.29
C TYR A 102 -3.65 -23.20 15.76
N HIS A 103 -2.98 -24.32 16.04
CA HIS A 103 -1.66 -24.58 15.50
C HIS A 103 -1.67 -24.64 13.96
N GLY A 104 -2.67 -25.26 13.35
CA GLY A 104 -2.84 -25.25 11.89
C GLY A 104 -3.06 -23.85 11.32
N LEU A 105 -3.74 -22.95 12.04
CA LEU A 105 -3.87 -21.54 11.67
C LEU A 105 -2.56 -20.77 11.82
N GLN A 106 -1.72 -21.10 12.82
CA GLN A 106 -0.39 -20.50 12.94
C GLN A 106 0.46 -20.83 11.71
N VAL A 107 0.52 -22.10 11.30
CA VAL A 107 1.27 -22.53 10.10
C VAL A 107 0.73 -21.84 8.84
N GLN A 108 -0.59 -21.75 8.68
CA GLN A 108 -1.20 -20.99 7.58
C GLN A 108 -0.80 -19.51 7.60
N THR A 109 -0.75 -18.88 8.78
CA THR A 109 -0.36 -17.48 8.93
C THR A 109 1.11 -17.26 8.58
N GLN A 110 2.01 -18.16 8.99
CA GLN A 110 3.43 -18.10 8.63
C GLN A 110 3.63 -18.23 7.12
N LEU A 111 2.96 -19.20 6.48
CA LEU A 111 3.01 -19.36 5.03
C LEU A 111 2.43 -18.13 4.31
N LEU A 112 1.37 -17.54 4.85
CA LEU A 112 0.79 -16.33 4.30
C LEU A 112 1.76 -15.14 4.36
N ILE A 113 2.46 -14.97 5.49
CA ILE A 113 3.50 -13.95 5.64
C ILE A 113 4.59 -14.16 4.60
N ALA A 114 5.11 -15.38 4.46
CA ALA A 114 6.18 -15.68 3.50
C ALA A 114 5.73 -15.40 2.05
N THR A 115 4.60 -15.95 1.63
CA THR A 115 4.09 -15.77 0.26
C THR A 115 3.73 -14.32 -0.06
N THR A 116 3.16 -13.58 0.90
CA THR A 116 2.92 -12.14 0.74
C THR A 116 4.23 -11.38 0.62
N THR A 117 5.24 -11.72 1.42
CA THR A 117 6.57 -11.08 1.35
C THR A 117 7.20 -11.30 -0.03
N ASP A 118 7.19 -12.54 -0.53
CA ASP A 118 7.72 -12.88 -1.86
C ASP A 118 6.99 -12.13 -2.98
N GLN A 119 5.67 -12.02 -2.91
CA GLN A 119 4.87 -11.28 -3.89
C GLN A 119 5.23 -9.79 -3.93
N PHE A 120 5.32 -9.15 -2.76
CA PHE A 120 5.69 -7.74 -2.68
C PHE A 120 7.14 -7.50 -3.12
N GLN A 121 8.05 -8.43 -2.80
CA GLN A 121 9.43 -8.38 -3.27
C GLN A 121 9.50 -8.44 -4.80
N LEU A 122 8.80 -9.38 -5.43
CA LEU A 122 8.75 -9.50 -6.89
C LEU A 122 8.14 -8.25 -7.54
N GLN A 123 7.07 -7.70 -6.96
CA GLN A 123 6.46 -6.46 -7.44
C GLN A 123 7.45 -5.29 -7.40
N ALA A 124 8.13 -5.08 -6.26
CA ALA A 124 9.12 -4.02 -6.11
C ALA A 124 10.29 -4.18 -7.10
N GLN A 125 10.76 -5.41 -7.33
CA GLN A 125 11.79 -5.68 -8.32
C GLN A 125 11.34 -5.36 -9.75
N ASN A 126 10.09 -5.70 -10.11
CA ASN A 126 9.52 -5.37 -11.40
C ASN A 126 9.40 -3.85 -11.58
N ASP A 127 8.83 -3.15 -10.59
CA ASP A 127 8.70 -1.69 -10.64
C ASP A 127 10.07 -1.00 -10.76
N MET A 128 11.10 -1.49 -10.07
CA MET A 128 12.47 -0.98 -10.23
C MET A 128 13.03 -1.20 -11.65
N GLN A 129 12.76 -2.35 -12.28
CA GLN A 129 13.16 -2.58 -13.67
C GLN A 129 12.43 -1.63 -14.62
N VAL A 130 11.13 -1.41 -14.42
CA VAL A 130 10.34 -0.47 -15.22
C VAL A 130 10.84 0.97 -15.02
N PHE A 131 11.17 1.36 -13.78
CA PHE A 131 11.75 2.65 -13.47
C PHE A 131 13.08 2.86 -14.21
N GLN A 132 13.99 1.88 -14.14
CA GLN A 132 15.26 1.93 -14.88
C GLN A 132 15.04 2.12 -16.39
N GLN A 133 14.08 1.40 -16.98
CA GLN A 133 13.74 1.51 -18.40
C GLN A 133 13.18 2.89 -18.76
N ALA A 134 12.27 3.44 -17.92
CA ALA A 134 11.71 4.76 -18.11
C ALA A 134 12.81 5.84 -18.05
N LEU A 135 13.68 5.77 -17.06
CA LEU A 135 14.80 6.69 -16.88
C LEU A 135 15.78 6.63 -18.05
N SER A 136 16.14 5.42 -18.49
CA SER A 136 17.04 5.21 -19.63
C SER A 136 16.46 5.80 -20.92
N ARG A 137 15.16 5.61 -21.15
CA ARG A 137 14.46 6.18 -22.30
C ARG A 137 14.51 7.71 -22.31
N ARG A 138 14.25 8.37 -21.17
CA ARG A 138 14.28 9.84 -21.08
C ARG A 138 15.69 10.40 -21.19
N SER A 139 16.66 9.73 -20.57
CA SER A 139 18.07 10.10 -20.69
C SER A 139 18.56 10.02 -22.14
N ALA A 140 18.18 8.98 -22.88
CA ALA A 140 18.51 8.84 -24.30
C ALA A 140 17.88 9.94 -25.18
N GLN A 141 16.68 10.42 -24.81
CA GLN A 141 16.01 11.52 -25.50
C GLN A 141 16.69 12.89 -25.23
N ARG A 142 17.53 12.99 -24.19
CA ARG A 142 18.19 14.24 -23.76
C ARG A 142 17.18 15.37 -23.50
N ILE A 143 16.08 15.02 -22.83
CA ILE A 143 15.00 15.96 -22.49
C ILE A 143 14.90 16.14 -20.98
N GLY A 144 14.59 17.37 -20.56
CA GLY A 144 14.31 17.69 -19.17
C GLY A 144 15.51 17.46 -18.24
N ASN A 145 15.25 17.58 -16.94
CA ASN A 145 16.22 17.26 -15.92
C ASN A 145 15.99 15.83 -15.39
N THR A 146 16.84 14.88 -15.80
CA THR A 146 16.76 13.48 -15.37
C THR A 146 17.56 13.17 -14.10
N GLN A 147 18.30 14.14 -13.55
CA GLN A 147 19.15 13.91 -12.38
C GLN A 147 18.36 13.51 -11.12
N PRO A 148 17.28 14.21 -10.73
CA PRO A 148 16.50 13.84 -9.54
C PRO A 148 15.93 12.42 -9.61
N PHE A 149 15.52 11.99 -10.81
CA PHE A 149 15.05 10.63 -11.05
C PHE A 149 16.16 9.58 -10.92
N THR A 150 17.39 9.95 -11.30
CA THR A 150 18.57 9.09 -11.12
C THR A 150 18.92 8.94 -9.65
N ASP A 151 18.87 10.04 -8.90
CA ASP A 151 19.12 10.03 -7.46
C ASP A 151 18.06 9.18 -6.75
N GLN A 152 16.77 9.38 -7.06
CA GLN A 152 15.67 8.60 -6.49
C GLN A 152 15.76 7.11 -6.86
N PHE A 153 16.17 6.77 -8.08
CA PHE A 153 16.41 5.37 -8.46
C PHE A 153 17.47 4.71 -7.57
N ASN A 154 18.55 5.42 -7.26
CA ASN A 154 19.60 4.90 -6.38
C ASN A 154 19.10 4.72 -4.94
N ASP A 155 18.31 5.66 -4.44
CA ASP A 155 17.70 5.58 -3.10
C ASP A 155 16.71 4.41 -3.01
N ASP A 156 15.84 4.24 -4.01
CA ASP A 156 14.91 3.12 -4.10
C ASP A 156 15.64 1.77 -4.19
N GLN A 157 16.78 1.73 -4.89
CA GLN A 157 17.62 0.54 -4.96
C GLN A 157 18.22 0.18 -3.60
N LEU A 158 18.65 1.18 -2.81
CA LEU A 158 19.12 0.96 -1.44
C LEU A 158 17.97 0.49 -0.53
N MET A 159 16.79 1.08 -0.65
CA MET A 159 15.59 0.63 0.08
C MET A 159 15.23 -0.82 -0.29
N LEU A 160 15.28 -1.19 -1.57
CA LEU A 160 15.02 -2.55 -2.01
C LEU A 160 16.01 -3.57 -1.42
N THR A 161 17.30 -3.24 -1.37
CA THR A 161 18.31 -4.15 -0.82
C THR A 161 18.23 -4.32 0.70
N SER A 162 17.66 -3.35 1.40
CA SER A 162 17.48 -3.38 2.86
C SER A 162 16.10 -3.86 3.31
N ALA A 163 15.14 -3.96 2.39
CA ALA A 163 13.77 -4.39 2.65
C ALA A 163 13.70 -5.84 3.13
N LYS A 164 12.80 -6.10 4.10
CA LYS A 164 12.59 -7.43 4.67
C LYS A 164 11.13 -7.83 4.74
N TYR A 165 10.24 -6.84 4.81
CA TYR A 165 8.83 -7.05 5.07
C TYR A 165 7.96 -6.54 3.92
N PRO A 166 6.71 -7.05 3.78
CA PRO A 166 5.79 -6.58 2.75
C PRO A 166 5.66 -5.06 2.67
N LYS A 167 5.58 -4.37 3.83
CA LYS A 167 5.51 -2.89 3.86
C LYS A 167 6.75 -2.19 3.28
N ASP A 168 7.94 -2.78 3.43
CA ASP A 168 9.18 -2.18 2.96
C ASP A 168 9.23 -2.26 1.43
N TYR A 169 8.89 -3.44 0.88
CA TYR A 169 8.78 -3.62 -0.57
C TYR A 169 7.63 -2.80 -1.17
N ALA A 170 6.50 -2.67 -0.45
CA ALA A 170 5.38 -1.81 -0.87
C ALA A 170 5.81 -0.34 -0.98
N LEU A 171 6.67 0.12 -0.06
CA LEU A 171 7.22 1.47 -0.09
C LEU A 171 8.05 1.68 -1.35
N VAL A 172 9.00 0.77 -1.64
CA VAL A 172 9.83 0.83 -2.86
C VAL A 172 8.94 0.88 -4.11
N SER A 173 8.02 -0.07 -4.25
CA SER A 173 7.08 -0.13 -5.39
C SER A 173 6.33 1.19 -5.59
N ARG A 174 5.81 1.78 -4.51
CA ARG A 174 5.06 3.04 -4.59
C ARG A 174 5.94 4.23 -4.99
N GLU A 175 7.13 4.37 -4.43
CA GLU A 175 8.02 5.49 -4.79
C GLU A 175 8.48 5.34 -6.24
N SER A 176 8.87 4.14 -6.68
CA SER A 176 9.23 3.88 -8.08
C SER A 176 8.07 4.18 -9.04
N GLN A 177 6.82 3.84 -8.68
CA GLN A 177 5.64 4.14 -9.51
C GLN A 177 5.39 5.64 -9.68
N LYS A 178 5.64 6.47 -8.65
CA LYS A 178 5.54 7.93 -8.79
C LYS A 178 6.54 8.45 -9.82
N GLU A 179 7.77 7.97 -9.76
CA GLU A 179 8.82 8.40 -10.68
C GLU A 179 8.59 7.90 -12.12
N ILE A 180 8.10 6.67 -12.27
CA ILE A 180 7.67 6.13 -13.58
C ILE A 180 6.58 7.01 -14.18
N GLU A 181 5.58 7.42 -13.39
CA GLU A 181 4.51 8.32 -13.84
C GLU A 181 5.07 9.67 -14.28
N ALA A 182 5.92 10.29 -13.45
CA ALA A 182 6.53 11.59 -13.74
C ALA A 182 7.40 11.54 -15.01
N LEU A 183 8.22 10.50 -15.18
CA LEU A 183 8.99 10.27 -16.42
C LEU A 183 8.06 10.02 -17.61
N GLY A 184 6.95 9.30 -17.43
CA GLY A 184 5.90 9.14 -18.43
C GLY A 184 5.39 10.50 -18.92
N LEU A 185 4.97 11.34 -17.98
CA LEU A 185 4.44 12.67 -18.21
C LEU A 185 5.48 13.61 -18.84
N MET A 186 6.72 13.59 -18.39
CA MET A 186 7.85 14.32 -18.99
C MET A 186 7.93 14.07 -20.50
N GLY A 187 7.80 12.80 -20.93
CA GLY A 187 7.79 12.47 -22.35
C GLY A 187 6.60 13.06 -23.09
N SER A 188 5.40 12.94 -22.53
CA SER A 188 4.19 13.49 -23.17
C SER A 188 4.21 15.01 -23.27
N THR A 189 4.64 15.71 -22.21
CA THR A 189 4.76 17.17 -22.18
C THR A 189 5.81 17.65 -23.17
N PHE A 190 6.93 16.94 -23.32
CA PHE A 190 7.92 17.24 -24.35
C PHE A 190 7.35 17.09 -25.78
N SER A 191 6.53 16.07 -26.02
CA SER A 191 5.83 15.91 -27.30
C SER A 191 4.86 17.06 -27.57
N GLN A 192 4.12 17.52 -26.56
CA GLN A 192 3.25 18.70 -26.68
C GLN A 192 4.05 19.97 -27.02
N LEU A 193 5.17 20.21 -26.31
CA LEU A 193 6.09 21.33 -26.60
C LEU A 193 6.63 21.27 -28.04
N SER A 194 7.02 20.08 -28.49
CA SER A 194 7.51 19.87 -29.85
C SER A 194 6.43 20.18 -30.90
N THR A 195 5.19 19.76 -30.67
CA THR A 195 4.05 20.09 -31.53
C THR A 195 3.78 21.60 -31.54
N PHE A 196 3.76 22.24 -30.38
CA PHE A 196 3.53 23.68 -30.28
C PHE A 196 4.62 24.48 -31.03
N LYS A 197 5.88 24.10 -30.89
CA LYS A 197 7.00 24.67 -31.65
C LYS A 197 6.81 24.53 -33.17
N ASN A 198 6.39 23.36 -33.64
CA ASN A 198 6.15 23.13 -35.06
C ASN A 198 5.00 24.00 -35.59
N THR A 199 3.94 24.19 -34.81
CA THR A 199 2.84 25.10 -35.14
C THR A 199 3.31 26.55 -35.23
N ILE A 200 4.12 27.03 -34.26
CA ILE A 200 4.76 28.34 -34.32
C ILE A 200 5.56 28.51 -35.62
N GLN A 201 6.35 27.50 -36.01
CA GLN A 201 7.13 27.53 -37.25
C GLN A 201 6.24 27.62 -38.51
N GLN A 202 5.14 26.87 -38.56
CA GLN A 202 4.20 26.94 -39.68
C GLN A 202 3.50 28.30 -39.77
N MET A 203 3.08 28.86 -38.64
CA MET A 203 2.47 30.20 -38.58
C MET A 203 3.47 31.29 -39.03
N GLN A 204 4.72 31.20 -38.60
CA GLN A 204 5.78 32.11 -39.04
C GLN A 204 6.01 32.03 -40.57
N GLN A 205 5.97 30.83 -41.15
CA GLN A 205 6.07 30.64 -42.60
C GLN A 205 4.87 31.26 -43.34
N ALA A 206 3.69 31.22 -42.74
CA ALA A 206 2.48 31.89 -43.23
C ALA A 206 2.46 33.41 -42.94
N ARG A 207 3.56 33.99 -42.45
CA ARG A 207 3.69 35.43 -42.11
C ARG A 207 2.73 35.90 -41.01
N ILE A 208 2.25 34.99 -40.16
CA ILE A 208 1.49 35.34 -38.95
C ILE A 208 2.50 35.76 -37.86
N ASP A 209 2.18 36.79 -37.08
CA ASP A 209 3.01 37.20 -35.93
C ASP A 209 2.97 36.12 -34.84
N VAL A 210 4.14 35.59 -34.50
CA VAL A 210 4.31 34.53 -33.49
C VAL A 210 5.12 34.97 -32.27
N THR A 211 5.35 36.27 -32.10
CA THR A 211 6.22 36.80 -31.03
C THR A 211 5.77 36.31 -29.66
N ALA A 212 4.49 36.51 -29.32
CA ALA A 212 3.94 36.08 -28.04
C ALA A 212 3.98 34.55 -27.84
N MET A 213 3.72 33.76 -28.88
CA MET A 213 3.76 32.29 -28.80
C MET A 213 5.19 31.77 -28.65
N SER A 214 6.16 32.44 -29.26
CA SER A 214 7.58 32.11 -29.12
C SER A 214 8.07 32.37 -27.69
N ASP A 215 7.62 33.47 -27.07
CA ASP A 215 7.92 33.78 -25.67
C ASP A 215 7.29 32.77 -24.71
N GLN A 216 6.03 32.38 -24.96
CA GLN A 216 5.35 31.32 -24.21
C GLN A 216 6.09 29.99 -24.30
N TYR A 217 6.46 29.56 -25.52
CA TYR A 217 7.25 28.33 -25.72
C TYR A 217 8.58 28.36 -24.94
N GLN A 218 9.31 29.49 -24.95
CA GLN A 218 10.55 29.62 -24.18
C GLN A 218 10.32 29.57 -22.67
N SER A 219 9.23 30.17 -22.19
CA SER A 219 8.82 30.08 -20.79
C SER A 219 8.52 28.63 -20.39
N ASP A 220 7.71 27.95 -21.18
CA ASP A 220 7.29 26.58 -20.92
C ASP A 220 8.47 25.59 -20.98
N MET A 221 9.42 25.80 -21.89
CA MET A 221 10.67 25.03 -21.91
C MET A 221 11.50 25.19 -20.62
N ARG A 222 11.50 26.38 -20.00
CA ARG A 222 12.19 26.58 -18.71
C ARG A 222 11.46 25.85 -17.58
N VAL A 223 10.13 25.92 -17.55
CA VAL A 223 9.33 25.17 -16.57
C VAL A 223 9.56 23.67 -16.75
N PHE A 224 9.51 23.19 -17.99
CA PHE A 224 9.75 21.79 -18.33
C PHE A 224 11.11 21.28 -17.84
N ASN A 225 12.17 22.07 -18.05
CA ASN A 225 13.52 21.68 -17.63
C ASN A 225 13.72 21.69 -16.10
N ASN A 226 12.88 22.40 -15.37
CA ASN A 226 12.94 22.47 -13.91
C ASN A 226 11.93 21.54 -13.21
N ALA A 227 10.98 20.98 -13.96
CA ALA A 227 9.94 20.10 -13.44
C ALA A 227 10.53 18.74 -13.04
N THR A 228 10.14 18.27 -11.87
CA THR A 228 10.55 16.95 -11.34
C THR A 228 9.37 16.12 -10.84
N LEU A 229 8.17 16.71 -10.72
CA LEU A 229 6.99 16.04 -10.19
C LEU A 229 5.94 15.82 -11.28
N SER A 230 5.14 14.75 -11.14
CA SER A 230 3.99 14.48 -12.01
C SER A 230 3.00 15.67 -12.07
N SER A 231 2.82 16.40 -10.95
CA SER A 231 1.96 17.59 -10.90
C SER A 231 2.46 18.71 -11.82
N ASP A 232 3.78 18.90 -11.87
CA ASP A 232 4.40 19.98 -12.65
C ASP A 232 4.21 19.71 -14.14
N PHE A 233 4.45 18.47 -14.58
CA PHE A 233 4.23 18.06 -15.96
C PHE A 233 2.76 18.10 -16.38
N ARG A 234 1.84 17.68 -15.49
CA ARG A 234 0.39 17.79 -15.74
C ARG A 234 -0.06 19.24 -15.90
N HIS A 235 0.39 20.11 -14.99
CA HIS A 235 0.06 21.52 -15.05
C HIS A 235 0.61 22.16 -16.32
N LEU A 236 1.87 21.90 -16.64
CA LEU A 236 2.50 22.42 -17.84
C LEU A 236 1.82 21.91 -19.13
N GLY A 237 1.50 20.61 -19.20
CA GLY A 237 0.76 20.06 -20.34
C GLY A 237 -0.59 20.73 -20.56
N THR A 238 -1.32 21.02 -19.48
CA THR A 238 -2.60 21.75 -19.55
C THR A 238 -2.41 23.18 -20.09
N LEU A 239 -1.34 23.87 -19.68
CA LEU A 239 -1.02 25.20 -20.18
C LEU A 239 -0.68 25.17 -21.68
N ILE A 240 0.14 24.22 -22.11
CA ILE A 240 0.54 24.07 -23.52
C ILE A 240 -0.68 23.76 -24.40
N ASP A 241 -1.58 22.88 -23.95
CA ASP A 241 -2.81 22.57 -24.69
C ASP A 241 -3.69 23.82 -24.87
N ALA A 242 -3.85 24.64 -23.82
CA ALA A 242 -4.59 25.89 -23.92
C ALA A 242 -3.93 26.89 -24.90
N GLN A 243 -2.61 27.03 -24.84
CA GLN A 243 -1.85 27.89 -25.75
C GLN A 243 -1.95 27.41 -27.21
N TYR A 244 -1.89 26.09 -27.44
CA TYR A 244 -2.06 25.49 -28.74
C TYR A 244 -3.45 25.79 -29.33
N GLN A 245 -4.52 25.65 -28.53
CA GLN A 245 -5.88 25.98 -28.98
C GLN A 245 -6.03 27.46 -29.35
N LEU A 246 -5.44 28.36 -28.56
CA LEU A 246 -5.41 29.80 -28.89
C LEU A 246 -4.65 30.08 -30.20
N ALA A 247 -3.52 29.40 -30.44
CA ALA A 247 -2.75 29.52 -31.67
C ALA A 247 -3.56 29.07 -32.90
N VAL A 248 -4.27 27.93 -32.81
CA VAL A 248 -5.14 27.44 -33.88
C VAL A 248 -6.25 28.46 -34.18
N VAL A 249 -6.96 28.96 -33.16
CA VAL A 249 -8.02 29.97 -33.33
C VAL A 249 -7.47 31.25 -33.98
N SER A 250 -6.31 31.74 -33.53
CA SER A 250 -5.68 32.93 -34.11
C SER A 250 -5.27 32.73 -35.56
N SER A 251 -4.80 31.52 -35.92
CA SER A 251 -4.40 31.21 -37.30
C SER A 251 -5.59 31.20 -38.27
N ILE A 252 -6.76 30.72 -37.83
CA ILE A 252 -8.00 30.74 -38.62
C ILE A 252 -8.45 32.18 -38.88
N ALA A 253 -8.36 33.05 -37.87
CA ALA A 253 -8.73 34.46 -38.02
C ALA A 253 -7.79 35.24 -38.95
N ALA A 254 -6.50 34.85 -39.01
CA ALA A 254 -5.49 35.50 -39.85
C ALA A 254 -5.53 35.07 -41.33
N LEU A 255 -6.20 33.96 -41.64
CA LEU A 255 -6.46 33.51 -43.01
C LEU A 255 -7.89 33.89 -43.41
N PRO A 256 -8.13 35.11 -43.95
CA PRO A 256 -9.45 35.44 -44.45
C PRO A 256 -9.79 34.45 -45.58
N TYR A 257 -10.90 33.73 -45.43
CA TYR A 257 -11.45 32.86 -46.45
C TYR A 257 -11.40 33.57 -47.81
N VAL A 258 -10.64 32.98 -48.74
CA VAL A 258 -10.68 33.34 -50.16
C VAL A 258 -12.02 32.87 -50.72
N SER A 259 -13.13 33.45 -50.25
CA SER A 259 -14.49 33.21 -50.77
C SER A 259 -15.19 34.51 -51.17
N THR A 260 -14.54 35.67 -51.04
CA THR A 260 -15.03 36.93 -51.60
C THR A 260 -14.33 37.32 -52.90
N ALA A 261 -13.52 36.45 -53.51
CA ALA A 261 -13.01 36.59 -54.88
C ALA A 261 -14.03 36.13 -55.96
N LYS A 262 -15.33 36.36 -55.73
CA LYS A 262 -16.33 36.38 -56.82
C LYS A 262 -17.40 37.43 -56.56
N ARG A 263 -17.02 38.71 -56.72
CA ARG A 263 -17.90 39.75 -57.25
C ARG A 263 -17.09 40.70 -58.12
N GLY A 264 -17.22 40.53 -59.43
CA GLY A 264 -17.09 41.59 -60.43
C GLY A 264 -18.41 41.65 -61.22
N PRO A 265 -18.85 42.83 -61.66
CA PRO A 265 -20.24 43.21 -61.87
C PRO A 265 -20.76 42.87 -63.27
N GLY A 266 -22.08 43.01 -63.45
CA GLY A 266 -22.75 42.81 -64.73
C GLY A 266 -22.25 43.71 -65.85
N PHE A 267 -22.41 43.21 -67.07
CA PHE A 267 -22.66 44.00 -68.25
C PHE A 267 -24.03 43.58 -68.79
N ASP A 268 -24.95 44.53 -68.74
CA ASP A 268 -26.26 44.52 -69.37
C ASP A 268 -26.11 44.78 -70.90
N GLU A 269 -26.94 44.07 -71.66
CA GLU A 269 -27.77 44.55 -72.78
C GLU A 269 -27.17 45.17 -74.09
N GLN A 270 -27.68 44.64 -75.21
CA GLN A 270 -28.04 45.25 -76.51
C GLN A 270 -27.27 44.83 -77.79
N CYS A 271 -28.10 44.36 -78.74
CA CYS A 271 -27.91 44.09 -80.19
C CYS A 271 -27.09 42.87 -80.60
#